data_AF-H7GHT4-F1
#
_entry.id   AF-H7GHT4-F1
#
_cell.length_a   1.000
_cell.length_b   1.000
_cell.length_c   1.000
_cell.angle_alpha   90.00
_cell.angle_beta   90.00
_cell.angle_gamma   90.00
#
_symmetry.space_group_name_H-M   'P 1'
#
loop_
_entity.id
_entity.type
_entity.pdbx_description
1 polymer ?
#
loop_
_entity_poly.entity_id
_entity_poly.type
_entity_poly.pdbx_seq_one_letter_code
_entity_poly.pdbx_strand_id
1 'polypeptide(L)'
;MASRENFSFQTETDQNNNTVYTYSYQIVLYALPGSGAGTVILLDASENQLEAPFLIPESCPPSNPDPCGPYTREVVKKSFAPLTPVQAVKYRTISANGQSKVVPLNATIELY
;
A
#
# COMPACT_ATOMS: atom_id res chain seq x y z
N MET A 1 -10.11 -1.86 -3.81
CA MET A 1 -9.02 -2.16 -4.77
C MET A 1 -7.77 -1.43 -4.33
N ALA A 2 -6.59 -1.92 -4.72
CA ALA A 2 -5.31 -1.37 -4.33
C ALA A 2 -4.32 -1.43 -5.50
N SER A 3 -3.49 -0.41 -5.69
CA SER A 3 -2.49 -0.30 -6.77
C SER A 3 -1.22 0.42 -6.31
N ARG A 4 -0.11 0.16 -7.00
CA ARG A 4 1.09 1.02 -7.00
C ARG A 4 1.06 1.88 -8.25
N GLU A 5 1.27 3.17 -8.08
CA GLU A 5 1.25 4.17 -9.16
C GLU A 5 2.48 5.06 -9.07
N ASN A 6 2.82 5.73 -10.18
CA ASN A 6 3.89 6.73 -10.24
C ASN A 6 5.25 6.22 -9.74
N PHE A 7 5.60 4.97 -10.05
CA PHE A 7 6.88 4.39 -9.64
C PHE A 7 8.04 5.09 -10.35
N SER A 8 9.03 5.50 -9.57
CA SER A 8 10.32 5.97 -10.04
C SER A 8 11.46 5.33 -9.24
N PHE A 9 12.57 5.11 -9.94
CA PHE A 9 13.80 4.59 -9.38
C PHE A 9 14.96 5.48 -9.82
N GLN A 10 15.74 5.91 -8.85
CA GLN A 10 16.90 6.77 -9.07
C GLN A 10 18.11 6.20 -8.34
N THR A 11 19.28 6.44 -8.91
CA THR A 11 20.57 6.06 -8.33
C THR A 11 21.47 7.28 -8.36
N GLU A 12 22.03 7.64 -7.22
CA GLU A 12 22.96 8.75 -7.06
C GLU A 12 24.27 8.22 -6.49
N THR A 13 25.40 8.58 -7.10
CA THR A 13 26.73 8.26 -6.55
C THR A 13 27.41 9.55 -6.14
N ASP A 14 27.83 9.62 -4.87
CA ASP A 14 28.53 10.79 -4.35
C ASP A 14 30.02 10.81 -4.77
N GLN A 15 30.72 11.89 -4.42
CA GLN A 15 32.15 12.06 -4.72
C GLN A 15 33.05 11.04 -4.00
N ASN A 16 32.54 10.33 -2.99
CA ASN A 16 33.22 9.30 -2.22
C ASN A 16 32.90 7.89 -2.74
N ASN A 17 32.25 7.78 -3.91
CA ASN A 17 31.81 6.52 -4.51
C ASN A 17 30.77 5.74 -3.68
N ASN A 18 30.02 6.44 -2.80
CA ASN A 18 28.86 5.87 -2.14
C ASN A 18 27.66 5.98 -3.07
N THR A 19 27.04 4.85 -3.39
CA THR A 19 25.82 4.80 -4.18
C THR A 19 24.59 4.74 -3.28
N VAL A 20 23.63 5.62 -3.54
CA VAL A 20 22.32 5.64 -2.90
C VAL A 20 21.25 5.32 -3.94
N TYR A 21 20.42 4.33 -3.62
CA TYR A 21 19.27 3.91 -4.40
C TYR A 21 18.01 4.51 -3.79
N THR A 22 17.25 5.26 -4.58
CA THR A 22 15.98 5.86 -4.17
C THR A 22 14.83 5.26 -4.96
N TYR A 23 13.83 4.75 -4.26
CA TYR A 23 12.59 4.20 -4.81
C TYR A 23 11.44 5.08 -4.34
N SER A 24 10.66 5.62 -5.28
CA SER A 24 9.52 6.46 -4.96
C SER A 24 8.28 5.98 -5.70
N TYR A 25 7.13 5.93 -5.01
CA TYR A 25 5.87 5.54 -5.61
C TYR A 25 4.69 5.98 -4.75
N GLN A 26 3.49 5.90 -5.31
CA GLN A 26 2.24 6.06 -4.57
C GLN A 26 1.53 4.72 -4.46
N ILE A 27 1.00 4.44 -3.28
CA ILE A 27 0.03 3.36 -3.10
C ILE A 27 -1.35 4.01 -3.06
N VAL A 28 -2.26 3.54 -3.91
CA VAL A 28 -3.62 4.06 -4.04
C VAL A 28 -4.61 2.97 -3.67
N LEU A 29 -5.53 3.29 -2.76
CA LEU A 29 -6.62 2.42 -2.36
C LEU A 29 -7.98 3.05 -2.68
N TYR A 30 -8.93 2.22 -3.11
CA TYR A 30 -10.35 2.59 -3.10
C TYR A 30 -11.14 1.58 -2.29
N ALA A 31 -12.00 2.08 -1.40
CA ALA A 31 -12.95 1.28 -0.64
C ALA A 31 -14.14 0.92 -1.54
N LEU A 32 -14.51 -0.35 -1.62
CA LEU A 32 -15.66 -0.78 -2.42
C LEU A 32 -16.97 -0.41 -1.71
N PRO A 33 -18.08 -0.17 -2.44
CA PRO A 33 -19.39 0.04 -1.83
C PRO A 33 -19.73 -1.05 -0.81
N GLY A 34 -20.19 -0.64 0.37
CA GLY A 34 -20.45 -1.48 1.54
C GLY A 34 -19.26 -1.71 2.48
N SER A 35 -18.08 -1.16 2.18
CA SER A 35 -16.93 -1.22 3.10
C SER A 35 -17.13 -0.29 4.30
N GLY A 36 -16.78 -0.73 5.50
CA GLY A 36 -16.83 0.09 6.71
C GLY A 36 -15.62 1.03 6.87
N ALA A 37 -15.74 1.98 7.79
CA ALA A 37 -14.61 2.77 8.29
C ALA A 37 -13.64 1.89 9.09
N GLY A 38 -12.37 2.28 9.14
CA GLY A 38 -11.34 1.57 9.89
C GLY A 38 -9.97 1.66 9.25
N THR A 39 -9.22 0.56 9.26
CA THR A 39 -7.83 0.51 8.81
C THR A 39 -7.65 -0.60 7.78
N VAL A 40 -6.81 -0.35 6.77
CA VAL A 40 -6.41 -1.34 5.76
C VAL A 40 -4.89 -1.54 5.82
N ILE A 41 -4.45 -2.79 5.91
CA ILE A 41 -3.04 -3.17 5.99
C ILE A 41 -2.70 -4.04 4.80
N LEU A 42 -1.68 -3.70 4.01
CA LEU A 42 -1.18 -4.54 2.92
C LEU A 42 -0.24 -5.63 3.46
N LEU A 43 -0.46 -6.85 3.01
CA LEU A 43 0.20 -8.05 3.51
C LEU A 43 0.87 -8.85 2.38
N ASP A 44 2.01 -9.46 2.69
CA ASP A 44 2.64 -10.46 1.84
C ASP A 44 1.96 -11.84 1.94
N ALA A 45 2.54 -12.84 1.26
CA ALA A 45 2.02 -14.20 1.25
C ALA A 45 2.04 -14.87 2.64
N SER A 46 3.01 -14.49 3.47
CA SER A 46 3.21 -14.95 4.85
C SER A 46 2.45 -14.13 5.88
N GLU A 47 1.61 -13.19 5.43
CA GLU A 47 0.82 -12.28 6.26
C GLU A 47 1.64 -11.26 7.07
N ASN A 48 2.86 -10.97 6.64
CA ASN A 48 3.63 -9.86 7.18
C ASN A 48 3.11 -8.54 6.62
N GLN A 49 3.07 -7.52 7.47
CA GLN A 49 2.76 -6.17 7.06
C GLN A 49 3.90 -5.58 6.23
N LEU A 50 3.57 -5.06 5.04
CA LEU A 50 4.57 -4.53 4.11
C LEU A 50 4.82 -3.04 4.27
N GLU A 51 3.77 -2.30 4.63
CA GLU A 51 3.79 -0.85 4.71
C GLU A 51 2.93 -0.38 5.88
N ALA A 52 2.99 0.92 6.19
CA ALA A 52 2.11 1.48 7.22
C ALA A 52 0.63 1.20 6.90
N PRO A 53 -0.25 1.13 7.92
CA PRO A 53 -1.69 0.97 7.67
C PRO A 53 -2.29 2.23 7.00
N PHE A 54 -3.34 2.04 6.22
CA PHE A 54 -4.18 3.12 5.70
C PHE A 54 -5.37 3.35 6.60
N LEU A 55 -5.65 4.61 6.93
CA LEU A 55 -6.89 4.98 7.60
C LEU A 55 -8.00 5.22 6.56
N ILE A 56 -9.12 4.56 6.75
CA ILE A 56 -10.38 4.77 6.03
C ILE A 56 -11.31 5.47 7.02
N PRO A 57 -11.44 6.81 6.96
CA PRO A 57 -12.10 7.59 8.00
C PRO A 57 -13.62 7.35 8.04
N GLU A 58 -14.22 7.01 6.90
CA GLU A 58 -15.66 6.87 6.74
C GLU A 58 -15.99 5.60 5.96
N SER A 59 -17.15 5.00 6.25
CA SER A 59 -17.65 3.87 5.49
C SER A 59 -18.00 4.28 4.06
N CYS A 60 -17.75 3.41 3.09
CA CYS A 60 -18.26 3.56 1.74
C CYS A 60 -19.67 2.95 1.68
N PRO A 61 -20.75 3.74 1.57
CA PRO A 61 -22.11 3.21 1.63
C PRO A 61 -22.41 2.21 0.50
N PRO A 62 -23.24 1.18 0.72
CA PRO A 62 -23.65 0.26 -0.35
C PRO A 62 -24.41 0.94 -1.50
N SER A 63 -25.04 2.09 -1.23
CA SER A 63 -25.75 2.88 -2.22
C SER A 63 -24.83 3.66 -3.17
N ASN A 64 -23.52 3.71 -2.90
CA ASN A 64 -22.60 4.40 -3.81
C ASN A 64 -22.41 3.59 -5.09
N PRO A 65 -22.58 4.21 -6.27
CA PRO A 65 -22.33 3.53 -7.54
C PRO A 65 -20.83 3.29 -7.76
N ASP A 66 -19.98 4.17 -7.22
CA ASP A 66 -18.53 4.14 -7.40
C ASP A 66 -17.78 3.83 -6.10
N PRO A 67 -16.57 3.24 -6.18
CA PRO A 67 -15.68 3.10 -5.03
C PRO A 67 -15.32 4.45 -4.37
N CYS A 68 -15.23 4.47 -3.04
CA CYS A 68 -14.84 5.65 -2.29
C CYS A 68 -13.32 5.80 -2.21
N GLY A 69 -12.83 7.03 -2.22
CA GLY A 69 -11.41 7.37 -2.26
C GLY A 69 -11.09 8.33 -3.42
N PRO A 70 -9.83 8.38 -3.88
CA PRO A 70 -8.70 7.52 -3.48
C PRO A 70 -8.16 7.83 -2.07
N TYR A 71 -7.67 6.80 -1.40
CA TYR A 71 -6.79 6.92 -0.24
C TYR A 71 -5.36 6.66 -0.71
N THR A 72 -4.57 7.73 -0.80
CA THR A 72 -3.23 7.68 -1.37
C THR A 72 -2.19 7.85 -0.29
N ARG A 73 -1.08 7.11 -0.40
CA ARG A 73 0.14 7.36 0.37
C ARG A 73 1.34 7.38 -0.54
N GLU A 74 2.15 8.43 -0.41
CA GLU A 74 3.48 8.49 -1.00
C GLU A 74 4.48 7.68 -0.17
N VAL A 75 5.30 6.88 -0.85
CA VAL A 75 6.38 6.10 -0.27
C VAL A 75 7.68 6.50 -0.96
N VAL A 76 8.69 6.81 -0.14
CA VAL A 76 10.05 7.06 -0.57
C VAL A 76 10.98 6.22 0.29
N LYS A 77 11.73 5.30 -0.33
CA LYS A 77 12.75 4.49 0.35
C LYS A 77 14.12 4.75 -0.23
N LYS A 78 15.09 4.97 0.67
CA LYS A 78 16.51 5.14 0.34
C LYS A 78 17.31 4.00 0.93
N SER A 79 18.28 3.49 0.17
CA SER A 79 19.15 2.40 0.59
C SER A 79 20.54 2.55 -0.02
N PHE A 80 21.55 2.05 0.69
CA PHE A 80 22.93 1.97 0.19
C PHE A 80 23.19 0.68 -0.63
N ALA A 81 22.19 -0.20 -0.72
CA ALA A 81 22.20 -1.38 -1.58
C ALA A 81 20.84 -1.51 -2.30
N PRO A 82 20.77 -2.12 -3.49
CA PRO A 82 19.50 -2.35 -4.17
C PRO A 82 18.52 -3.12 -3.29
N LEU A 83 17.27 -2.65 -3.23
CA LEU A 83 16.20 -3.34 -2.50
C LEU A 83 15.61 -4.45 -3.38
N THR A 84 15.30 -5.58 -2.75
CA THR A 84 14.51 -6.64 -3.38
C THR A 84 13.03 -6.28 -3.26
N PRO A 85 12.25 -6.30 -4.35
CA PRO A 85 10.83 -6.03 -4.27
C PRO A 85 10.09 -7.09 -3.44
N VAL A 86 9.06 -6.66 -2.72
CA VAL A 86 8.14 -7.50 -1.96
C VAL A 86 6.74 -7.43 -2.59
N GLN A 87 6.01 -8.54 -2.54
CA GLN A 87 4.71 -8.66 -3.20
C GLN A 87 3.58 -8.59 -2.18
N ALA A 88 2.76 -7.55 -2.23
CA ALA A 88 1.48 -7.51 -1.53
C ALA A 88 0.47 -8.38 -2.28
N VAL A 89 0.00 -9.43 -1.62
CA VAL A 89 -0.95 -10.40 -2.19
C VAL A 89 -2.27 -10.46 -1.41
N LYS A 90 -2.29 -9.91 -0.20
CA LYS A 90 -3.46 -9.86 0.69
C LYS A 90 -3.58 -8.46 1.28
N TYR A 91 -4.76 -8.15 1.81
CA TYR A 91 -4.95 -7.03 2.72
C TYR A 91 -5.76 -7.47 3.94
N ARG A 92 -5.48 -6.84 5.08
CA ARG A 92 -6.27 -6.97 6.30
C ARG A 92 -7.07 -5.70 6.50
N THR A 93 -8.39 -5.82 6.64
CA THR A 93 -9.23 -4.74 7.16
C THR A 93 -9.36 -4.89 8.67
N ILE A 94 -9.39 -3.78 9.39
CA ILE A 94 -9.71 -3.71 10.81
C ILE A 94 -10.77 -2.62 10.95
N SER A 95 -11.99 -2.98 11.30
CA SER A 95 -13.08 -2.00 11.47
C SER A 95 -12.98 -1.28 12.82
N ALA A 96 -13.74 -0.19 12.99
CA ALA A 96 -13.71 0.62 14.20
C ALA A 96 -14.02 -0.14 15.52
N ASN A 97 -14.73 -1.27 15.44
CA ASN A 97 -15.02 -2.13 16.60
C ASN A 97 -13.93 -3.19 16.88
N GLY A 98 -12.82 -3.18 16.14
CA GLY A 98 -11.72 -4.13 16.27
C GLY A 98 -11.88 -5.44 15.48
N GLN A 99 -13.00 -5.66 14.78
CA GLN A 99 -13.14 -6.83 13.92
C GLN A 99 -12.21 -6.74 12.72
N SER A 100 -11.45 -7.81 12.48
CA SER A 100 -10.50 -7.89 11.38
C SER A 100 -10.82 -9.00 10.38
N LYS A 101 -10.55 -8.75 9.09
CA LYS A 101 -10.67 -9.74 8.02
C LYS A 101 -9.49 -9.65 7.08
N VAL A 102 -8.92 -10.80 6.71
CA VAL A 102 -7.89 -10.90 5.66
C VAL A 102 -8.55 -11.32 4.35
N VAL A 103 -8.20 -10.64 3.26
CA VAL A 103 -8.77 -10.86 1.94
C VAL A 103 -7.64 -10.86 0.89
N PRO A 104 -7.64 -11.80 -0.07
CA PRO A 104 -6.72 -11.75 -1.20
C PRO A 104 -6.92 -10.49 -2.04
N LEU A 105 -5.83 -9.95 -2.58
CA LEU A 105 -5.90 -8.91 -3.59
C LEU A 105 -6.22 -9.54 -4.96
N ASN A 106 -7.02 -8.85 -5.76
CA ASN A 106 -7.34 -9.29 -7.13
C ASN A 106 -6.11 -9.25 -8.06
N ALA A 107 -5.18 -8.34 -7.77
CA ALA A 107 -3.90 -8.22 -8.44
C ALA A 107 -2.81 -8.08 -7.40
N THR A 108 -1.69 -8.74 -7.63
CA THR A 108 -0.51 -8.59 -6.77
C THR A 108 0.11 -7.21 -6.99
N ILE A 109 0.56 -6.57 -5.91
CA ILE A 109 1.19 -5.25 -5.95
C ILE A 109 2.64 -5.39 -5.51
N GLU A 110 3.56 -5.05 -6.39
CA GLU A 110 4.97 -5.00 -6.07
C GLU A 110 5.31 -3.72 -5.31
N LEU A 111 6.00 -3.83 -4.17
CA LEU A 111 6.45 -2.74 -3.33
C LEU A 111 7.95 -2.90 -3.05
N TYR A 112 8.58 -1.85 -2.52
CA TYR A 112 9.97 -1.83 -2.05
C TYR A 112 9.98 -1.25 -0.67
#